data_AF-A0AB39HIM7-F1
#
_entry.id   AF-A0AB39HIM7-F1
#
_cell.length_a   1.000
_cell.length_b   1.000
_cell.length_c   1.000
_cell.angle_alpha   90.00
_cell.angle_beta   90.00
_cell.angle_gamma   90.00
#
_symmetry.space_group_name_H-M   'P 1'
#
loop_
_entity.id
_entity.type
_entity.pdbx_description
1 polymer ?
#
loop_
_entity_poly.entity_id
_entity_poly.type
_entity_poly.pdbx_seq_one_letter_code
_entity_poly.pdbx_strand_id
1 'polypeptide(L)'
;MRIYETYRNSSNESTIIFKKESITGEELSVLKEDIKTVNKLTPVSERIKDLKKSYENFQNWESGKVNQFDDESIITDYIIKTVQFIEQWESFIKREYSAVQSKFIEKNRNLYEKSFEYRLIYNLRNMTSHTHHLPYTKVKKSIEEPPSIILEIDYLLKVHTGIQPSFKKELLSIDCKSLNLVEIINTSYPKLEEFHQSVSTLLIEEQNSFKLTSSTYRIIKFYNKYQEKNGVLGLTSDEIDIDKINKIGYRQTFKFTEIPYKLACFAALCSSMNFRLVGKVEKTIATKFPEEKDGIIYRGNKNVKYMEASWEKICEQVYKLTNNQNIYSCLYMIAGLSREDYKRKELEFIKKEDSFLSTHFNEKPLNSVSHESEVMIVYFHDEAVKDLELIYNGTVKNLRKDHFGNDWNGFGLGDSFQLNDQKVRVYSKTRSISEVKDRYFIGPSHLNPNKINYKKLDIKNIN
;
A
#
# COMPACT_ATOMS: atom_id res chain seq x y z
N MET A 1 -6.07 34.30 13.70
CA MET A 1 -5.32 33.13 14.22
C MET A 1 -4.03 33.02 13.46
N ARG A 2 -2.90 32.87 14.14
CA ARG A 2 -1.60 32.62 13.49
C ARG A 2 -1.49 31.15 13.11
N ILE A 3 -0.84 30.89 11.98
CA ILE A 3 -0.47 29.54 11.58
C ILE A 3 0.89 29.23 12.23
N TYR A 4 1.05 28.03 12.76
CA TYR A 4 2.34 27.54 13.22
C TYR A 4 2.70 26.23 12.52
N GLU A 5 4.01 25.95 12.44
CA GLU A 5 4.56 24.67 12.03
C GLU A 5 5.52 24.18 13.13
N THR A 6 5.40 22.91 13.52
CA THR A 6 6.35 22.26 14.41
C THR A 6 7.09 21.13 13.71
N TYR A 7 8.40 21.08 13.84
CA TYR A 7 9.23 20.02 13.26
C TYR A 7 10.38 19.68 14.21
N ARG A 8 11.00 18.52 14.02
CA ARG A 8 12.24 18.16 14.73
C ARG A 8 13.43 18.46 13.84
N ASN A 9 14.42 19.15 14.38
CA ASN A 9 15.68 19.42 13.68
C ASN A 9 16.61 18.18 13.71
N SER A 10 17.76 18.26 13.04
CA SER A 10 18.78 17.21 13.03
C SER A 10 19.32 16.85 14.42
N SER A 11 19.20 17.75 15.38
CA SER A 11 19.58 17.57 16.79
C SER A 11 18.46 16.95 17.64
N ASN A 12 17.35 16.52 17.02
CA ASN A 12 16.14 15.97 17.65
C ASN A 12 15.40 16.96 18.58
N GLU A 13 15.69 18.26 18.46
CA GLU A 13 14.98 19.32 19.18
C GLU A 13 13.72 19.72 18.41
N SER A 14 12.62 19.94 19.12
CA SER A 14 11.37 20.43 18.55
C SER A 14 11.43 21.95 18.37
N THR A 15 11.33 22.39 17.12
CA THR A 15 11.25 23.81 16.74
C THR A 15 9.80 24.17 16.40
N ILE A 16 9.35 25.33 16.88
CA ILE A 16 8.04 25.91 16.52
C ILE A 16 8.28 27.18 15.71
N ILE A 17 7.71 27.25 14.51
CA ILE A 17 7.75 28.43 13.64
C ILE A 17 6.35 29.02 13.57
N PHE A 18 6.20 30.29 13.94
CA PHE A 18 4.99 31.07 13.69
C PHE A 18 5.10 31.70 12.30
N LYS A 19 4.16 31.37 11.41
CA LYS A 19 4.09 31.95 10.07
C LYS A 19 3.61 33.40 10.16
N LYS A 20 4.07 34.24 9.23
CA LYS A 20 3.64 35.65 9.14
C LYS A 20 2.16 35.77 8.78
N GLU A 21 1.67 34.82 8.00
CA GLU A 21 0.29 34.79 7.54
C GLU A 21 -0.65 34.43 8.70
N SER A 22 -1.77 35.15 8.76
CA SER A 22 -2.82 34.89 9.73
C SER A 22 -4.13 34.66 9.00
N ILE A 23 -5.00 33.85 9.59
CA ILE A 23 -6.31 33.52 9.04
C ILE A 23 -7.37 34.14 9.93
N THR A 24 -8.34 34.79 9.30
CA THR A 24 -9.42 35.53 9.96
C THR A 24 -10.75 35.31 9.24
N GLY A 25 -11.84 35.81 9.83
CA GLY A 25 -13.16 35.84 9.19
C GLY A 25 -13.69 34.47 8.77
N GLU A 26 -14.27 34.43 7.57
CA GLU A 26 -14.93 33.25 7.00
C GLU A 26 -13.96 32.08 6.77
N GLU A 27 -12.75 32.35 6.29
CA GLU A 27 -11.73 31.32 6.05
C GLU A 27 -11.39 30.56 7.35
N LEU A 28 -11.27 31.29 8.47
CA LEU A 28 -11.03 30.68 9.78
C LEU A 28 -12.23 29.84 10.24
N SER A 29 -13.45 30.33 10.00
CA SER A 29 -14.68 29.62 10.39
C SER A 29 -14.81 28.29 9.64
N VAL A 30 -14.63 28.32 8.31
CA VAL A 30 -14.66 27.13 7.44
C VAL A 30 -13.58 26.14 7.86
N LEU A 31 -12.34 26.61 8.08
CA LEU A 31 -11.24 25.73 8.48
C LEU A 31 -11.50 25.05 9.83
N LYS A 32 -12.08 25.76 10.81
CA LYS A 32 -12.46 25.15 12.09
C LYS A 32 -13.54 24.08 11.93
N GLU A 33 -14.50 24.30 11.05
CA GLU A 33 -15.52 23.30 10.74
C GLU A 33 -14.95 22.08 10.01
N ASP A 34 -14.02 22.30 9.07
CA ASP A 34 -13.32 21.24 8.37
C ASP A 34 -12.49 20.39 9.35
N ILE A 35 -11.73 21.03 10.26
CA ILE A 35 -10.98 20.35 11.33
C ILE A 35 -11.93 19.51 12.17
N LYS A 36 -13.06 20.08 12.61
CA LYS A 36 -14.06 19.35 13.41
C LYS A 36 -14.64 18.17 12.66
N THR A 37 -14.88 18.30 11.35
CA THR A 37 -15.42 17.25 10.51
C THR A 37 -14.43 16.11 10.35
N VAL A 38 -13.18 16.40 9.98
CA VAL A 38 -12.13 15.39 9.78
C VAL A 38 -11.77 14.69 11.10
N ASN A 39 -11.74 15.40 12.22
CA ASN A 39 -11.46 14.81 13.54
C ASN A 39 -12.51 13.78 14.01
N LYS A 40 -13.69 13.72 13.38
CA LYS A 40 -14.64 12.62 13.64
C LYS A 40 -14.10 11.26 13.20
N LEU A 41 -13.07 11.23 12.35
CA LEU A 41 -12.42 10.00 11.90
C LEU A 41 -11.37 9.46 12.89
N THR A 42 -11.03 10.21 13.94
CA THR A 42 -10.06 9.77 14.96
C THR A 42 -10.39 8.38 15.54
N PRO A 43 -11.65 8.06 15.94
CA PRO A 43 -11.99 6.74 16.45
C PRO A 43 -11.91 5.61 15.43
N VAL A 44 -11.81 5.91 14.13
CA VAL A 44 -11.60 4.94 13.05
C VAL A 44 -10.09 4.73 12.88
N SER A 45 -9.34 5.81 12.67
CA SER A 45 -7.90 5.77 12.41
C SER A 45 -7.08 5.24 13.59
N GLU A 46 -7.46 5.56 14.83
CA GLU A 46 -6.69 5.15 16.01
C GLU A 46 -6.86 3.68 16.40
N ARG A 47 -7.79 2.92 15.80
CA ARG A 47 -8.03 1.52 16.19
C ARG A 47 -6.85 0.59 15.95
N ILE A 48 -6.02 0.87 14.95
CA ILE A 48 -4.81 0.09 14.69
C ILE A 48 -3.64 0.46 15.61
N LYS A 49 -3.71 1.59 16.33
CA LYS A 49 -2.56 2.21 17.02
C LYS A 49 -1.87 1.28 18.00
N ASP A 50 -2.64 0.58 18.83
CA ASP A 50 -2.09 -0.34 19.83
C ASP A 50 -1.40 -1.55 19.17
N LEU A 51 -2.03 -2.15 18.16
CA LEU A 51 -1.46 -3.25 17.38
C LEU A 51 -0.17 -2.82 16.66
N LYS A 52 -0.21 -1.64 16.03
CA LYS A 52 0.95 -1.05 15.36
C LYS A 52 2.10 -0.81 16.35
N LYS A 53 1.81 -0.25 17.52
CA LYS A 53 2.82 -0.03 18.56
C LYS A 53 3.43 -1.35 19.07
N SER A 54 2.62 -2.38 19.29
CA SER A 54 3.15 -3.70 19.68
C SER A 54 4.02 -4.32 18.58
N TYR A 55 3.66 -4.12 17.30
CA TYR A 55 4.47 -4.56 16.17
C TYR A 55 5.79 -3.79 16.05
N GLU A 56 5.77 -2.46 16.22
CA GLU A 56 6.98 -1.64 16.23
C GLU A 56 7.94 -2.05 17.36
N ASN A 57 7.41 -2.37 18.55
CA ASN A 57 8.19 -2.93 19.65
C ASN A 57 8.80 -4.28 19.29
N PHE A 58 8.01 -5.16 18.66
CA PHE A 58 8.48 -6.45 18.15
C PHE A 58 9.60 -6.28 17.11
N GLN A 59 9.47 -5.37 16.14
CA GLN A 59 10.52 -5.11 15.14
C GLN A 59 11.80 -4.53 15.76
N ASN A 60 11.67 -3.70 16.79
CA ASN A 60 12.82 -3.18 17.54
C ASN A 60 13.57 -4.27 18.30
N TRP A 61 12.84 -5.25 18.83
CA TRP A 61 13.42 -6.45 19.43
C TRP A 61 14.07 -7.36 18.39
N GLU A 62 13.37 -7.63 17.28
CA GLU A 62 13.87 -8.47 16.18
C GLU A 62 15.19 -7.94 15.61
N SER A 63 15.30 -6.61 15.50
CA SER A 63 16.51 -5.92 15.01
C SER A 63 17.61 -5.72 16.05
N GLY A 64 17.42 -6.18 17.30
CA GLY A 64 18.39 -6.03 18.37
C GLY A 64 18.61 -4.58 18.85
N LYS A 65 17.72 -3.64 18.48
CA LYS A 65 17.80 -2.23 18.90
C LYS A 65 17.45 -2.03 20.37
N VAL A 66 16.74 -2.98 20.99
CA VAL A 66 16.37 -2.93 22.40
C VAL A 66 16.65 -4.28 23.07
N ASN A 67 17.59 -4.30 24.01
CA ASN A 67 18.00 -5.48 24.78
C ASN A 67 17.28 -5.62 26.14
N GLN A 68 16.33 -4.72 26.46
CA GLN A 68 15.70 -4.63 27.78
C GLN A 68 14.38 -5.42 27.94
N PHE A 69 13.84 -5.96 26.85
CA PHE A 69 12.56 -6.65 26.91
C PHE A 69 12.75 -8.16 27.02
N ASP A 70 11.94 -8.77 27.88
CA ASP A 70 11.79 -10.23 27.95
C ASP A 70 11.18 -10.76 26.64
N ASP A 71 11.78 -11.83 26.11
CA ASP A 71 11.50 -12.37 24.77
C ASP A 71 10.05 -12.86 24.65
N GLU A 72 9.56 -13.53 25.68
CA GLU A 72 8.20 -14.06 25.73
C GLU A 72 7.15 -12.94 25.86
N SER A 73 7.51 -11.85 26.57
CA SER A 73 6.63 -10.72 26.84
C SER A 73 6.26 -9.92 25.59
N ILE A 74 7.24 -9.63 24.72
CA ILE A 74 6.99 -8.88 23.46
C ILE A 74 6.05 -9.64 22.53
N ILE A 75 6.30 -10.94 22.38
CA ILE A 75 5.52 -11.80 21.48
C ILE A 75 4.11 -11.96 22.02
N THR A 76 3.99 -12.18 23.32
CA THR A 76 2.70 -12.29 23.99
C THR A 76 1.89 -10.99 23.89
N ASP A 77 2.53 -9.83 24.06
CA ASP A 77 1.88 -8.53 23.86
C ASP A 77 1.33 -8.38 22.44
N TYR A 78 2.13 -8.70 21.41
CA TYR A 78 1.67 -8.65 20.01
C TYR A 78 0.46 -9.56 19.75
N ILE A 79 0.50 -10.81 20.25
CA ILE A 79 -0.60 -11.77 20.11
C ILE A 79 -1.88 -11.25 20.77
N ILE A 80 -1.77 -10.71 22.00
CA ILE A 80 -2.90 -10.13 22.73
C ILE A 80 -3.46 -8.91 21.98
N LYS A 81 -2.60 -7.99 21.51
CA LYS A 81 -3.01 -6.79 20.78
C LYS A 81 -3.66 -7.11 19.44
N THR A 82 -3.24 -8.17 18.76
CA THR A 82 -3.87 -8.64 17.51
C THR A 82 -5.33 -9.03 17.72
N VAL A 83 -5.64 -9.76 18.79
CA VAL A 83 -7.03 -10.17 19.07
C VAL A 83 -7.86 -9.00 19.58
N GLN A 84 -7.32 -8.18 20.50
CA GLN A 84 -7.99 -6.97 20.98
C GLN A 84 -8.36 -6.04 19.83
N PHE A 85 -7.49 -5.89 18.82
CA PHE A 85 -7.76 -5.09 17.64
C PHE A 85 -9.03 -5.52 16.89
N ILE A 86 -9.24 -6.83 16.72
CA ILE A 86 -10.42 -7.38 16.03
C ILE A 86 -11.69 -7.22 16.90
N GLU A 87 -11.60 -7.55 18.19
CA GLU A 87 -12.71 -7.41 19.15
C GLU A 87 -13.17 -5.94 19.27
N GLN A 88 -12.22 -5.00 19.26
CA GLN A 88 -12.50 -3.57 19.28
C GLN A 88 -13.25 -3.12 18.02
N TRP A 89 -12.87 -3.61 16.85
CA TRP A 89 -13.58 -3.34 15.60
C TRP A 89 -15.00 -3.88 15.60
N GLU A 90 -15.18 -5.14 16.00
CA GLU A 90 -16.48 -5.78 16.09
C GLU A 90 -17.42 -5.02 17.03
N SER A 91 -16.93 -4.69 18.23
CA SER A 91 -17.68 -3.94 19.23
C SER A 91 -18.08 -2.54 18.75
N PHE A 92 -17.22 -1.86 17.98
CA PHE A 92 -17.49 -0.53 17.45
C PHE A 92 -18.53 -0.55 16.36
N ILE A 93 -18.38 -1.44 15.37
CA ILE A 93 -19.29 -1.52 14.23
C ILE A 93 -20.68 -1.94 14.69
N LYS A 94 -20.77 -2.89 15.63
CA LYS A 94 -22.04 -3.31 16.23
C LYS A 94 -22.77 -2.15 16.92
N ARG A 95 -22.05 -1.21 17.53
CA ARG A 95 -22.63 -0.08 18.28
C ARG A 95 -22.97 1.12 17.40
N GLU A 96 -22.06 1.49 16.51
CA GLU A 96 -22.09 2.80 15.84
C GLU A 96 -22.48 2.71 14.35
N TYR A 97 -22.33 1.54 13.71
CA TYR A 97 -22.50 1.40 12.25
C TYR A 97 -23.15 0.07 11.84
N SER A 98 -24.36 -0.18 12.34
CA SER A 98 -25.13 -1.40 12.03
C SER A 98 -25.31 -1.64 10.52
N ALA A 99 -25.41 -0.57 9.72
CA ALA A 99 -25.55 -0.63 8.27
C ALA A 99 -24.40 -1.36 7.56
N VAL A 100 -23.18 -1.31 8.09
CA VAL A 100 -22.00 -1.98 7.48
C VAL A 100 -21.64 -3.30 8.17
N GLN A 101 -22.42 -3.74 9.17
CA GLN A 101 -22.09 -4.90 10.00
C GLN A 101 -21.95 -6.19 9.19
N SER A 102 -22.83 -6.44 8.23
CA SER A 102 -22.76 -7.65 7.37
C SER A 102 -21.48 -7.69 6.55
N LYS A 103 -21.11 -6.57 5.92
CA LYS A 103 -19.86 -6.42 5.15
C LYS A 103 -18.62 -6.57 6.04
N PHE A 104 -18.68 -6.07 7.27
CA PHE A 104 -17.60 -6.28 8.25
C PHE A 104 -17.43 -7.75 8.60
N ILE A 105 -18.52 -8.46 8.92
CA ILE A 105 -18.49 -9.90 9.25
C ILE A 105 -17.88 -10.68 8.09
N GLU A 106 -18.26 -10.37 6.85
CA GLU A 106 -17.70 -10.98 5.66
C GLU A 106 -16.18 -10.75 5.53
N LYS A 107 -15.71 -9.51 5.76
CA LYS A 107 -14.27 -9.20 5.73
C LYS A 107 -13.49 -9.89 6.84
N ASN A 108 -14.03 -9.93 8.06
CA ASN A 108 -13.40 -10.59 9.19
C ASN A 108 -13.30 -12.10 8.96
N ARG A 109 -14.38 -12.70 8.44
CA ARG A 109 -14.40 -14.10 8.03
C ARG A 109 -13.37 -14.39 6.94
N ASN A 110 -13.27 -13.53 5.92
CA ASN A 110 -12.26 -13.67 4.87
C ASN A 110 -10.82 -13.60 5.42
N LEU A 111 -10.54 -12.68 6.33
CA LEU A 111 -9.24 -12.60 7.02
C LEU A 111 -8.96 -13.92 7.75
N TYR A 112 -9.93 -14.42 8.52
CA TYR A 112 -9.82 -15.68 9.24
C TYR A 112 -9.60 -16.88 8.31
N GLU A 113 -10.35 -17.00 7.22
CA GLU A 113 -10.30 -18.17 6.32
C GLU A 113 -9.08 -18.17 5.39
N LYS A 114 -8.57 -16.99 4.99
CA LYS A 114 -7.48 -16.88 4.01
C LYS A 114 -6.09 -16.68 4.60
N SER A 115 -5.97 -16.54 5.93
CA SER A 115 -4.69 -16.27 6.59
C SER A 115 -4.38 -17.33 7.65
N PHE A 116 -3.51 -18.28 7.30
CA PHE A 116 -3.01 -19.28 8.24
C PHE A 116 -2.33 -18.63 9.46
N GLU A 117 -1.52 -17.60 9.22
CA GLU A 117 -0.73 -16.89 10.22
C GLU A 117 -1.63 -16.19 11.25
N TYR A 118 -2.71 -15.56 10.77
CA TYR A 118 -3.70 -14.96 11.66
C TYR A 118 -4.47 -16.03 12.45
N ARG A 119 -4.87 -17.16 11.84
CA ARG A 119 -5.49 -18.28 12.58
C ARG A 119 -4.56 -18.85 13.65
N LEU A 120 -3.26 -18.97 13.35
CA LEU A 120 -2.28 -19.44 14.32
C LEU A 120 -2.18 -18.48 15.51
N ILE A 121 -2.04 -17.17 15.25
CA ILE A 121 -2.03 -16.15 16.32
C ILE A 121 -3.32 -16.18 17.15
N TYR A 122 -4.48 -16.31 16.49
CA TYR A 122 -5.77 -16.40 17.16
C TYR A 122 -5.85 -17.61 18.10
N ASN A 123 -5.37 -18.79 17.66
CA ASN A 123 -5.33 -19.98 18.52
C ASN A 123 -4.30 -19.80 19.65
N LEU A 124 -3.09 -19.30 19.36
CA LEU A 124 -2.07 -19.04 20.39
C LEU A 124 -2.56 -18.09 21.49
N ARG A 125 -3.37 -17.08 21.15
CA ARG A 125 -3.99 -16.19 22.15
C ARG A 125 -4.84 -16.97 23.15
N ASN A 126 -5.61 -17.95 22.71
CA ASN A 126 -6.45 -18.74 23.62
C ASN A 126 -5.58 -19.49 24.63
N MET A 127 -4.43 -20.00 24.21
CA MET A 127 -3.47 -20.59 25.13
C MET A 127 -2.86 -19.55 26.08
N THR A 128 -2.28 -18.46 25.56
CA THR A 128 -1.60 -17.46 26.41
C THR A 128 -2.54 -16.79 27.41
N SER A 129 -3.83 -16.67 27.10
CA SER A 129 -4.85 -16.14 28.02
C SER A 129 -5.15 -17.07 29.20
N HIS A 130 -4.84 -18.36 29.10
CA HIS A 130 -5.15 -19.37 30.12
C HIS A 130 -3.91 -19.90 30.84
N THR A 131 -2.78 -20.04 30.14
CA THR A 131 -1.54 -20.60 30.69
C THR A 131 -0.47 -19.55 30.95
N HIS A 132 -0.65 -18.31 30.47
CA HIS A 132 0.34 -17.23 30.50
C HIS A 132 1.70 -17.54 29.84
N HIS A 133 1.81 -18.69 29.15
CA HIS A 133 3.04 -19.16 28.51
C HIS A 133 2.81 -19.59 27.07
N LEU A 134 3.78 -19.29 26.21
CA LEU A 134 3.80 -19.69 24.82
C LEU A 134 4.33 -21.13 24.65
N PRO A 135 3.76 -21.94 23.76
CA PRO A 135 4.18 -23.33 23.52
C PRO A 135 5.40 -23.42 22.60
N TYR A 136 6.47 -22.67 22.86
CA TYR A 136 7.70 -22.76 22.07
C TYR A 136 8.67 -23.79 22.65
N THR A 137 9.38 -24.49 21.76
CA THR A 137 10.40 -25.46 22.16
C THR A 137 11.80 -24.86 22.17
N LYS A 138 12.02 -23.78 21.41
CA LYS A 138 13.34 -23.13 21.30
C LYS A 138 13.24 -21.66 20.90
N VAL A 139 14.03 -20.83 21.58
CA VAL A 139 14.39 -19.47 21.09
C VAL A 139 15.83 -19.54 20.59
N LYS A 140 16.06 -19.15 19.33
CA LYS A 140 17.40 -19.00 18.77
C LYS A 140 17.68 -17.51 18.59
N LYS A 141 18.77 -17.05 19.19
CA LYS A 141 19.33 -15.72 18.95
C LYS A 141 20.76 -15.90 18.45
N SER A 142 21.07 -15.27 17.32
CA SER A 142 22.42 -15.24 16.76
C SER A 142 22.79 -13.79 16.47
N ILE A 143 24.09 -13.49 16.45
CA ILE A 143 24.60 -12.22 15.94
C ILE A 143 24.53 -12.21 14.41
N GLU A 144 24.57 -13.39 13.79
CA GLU A 144 24.66 -13.59 12.34
C GLU A 144 23.30 -13.87 11.68
N GLU A 145 22.30 -14.32 12.46
CA GLU A 145 20.98 -14.70 11.96
C GLU A 145 19.86 -13.98 12.74
N PRO A 146 18.73 -13.62 12.08
CA PRO A 146 17.57 -13.07 12.76
C PRO A 146 17.07 -13.99 13.88
N PRO A 147 16.52 -13.43 14.98
CA PRO A 147 15.96 -14.24 16.04
C PRO A 147 14.82 -15.11 15.50
N SER A 148 14.72 -16.34 16.01
CA SER A 148 13.62 -17.24 15.68
C SER A 148 13.05 -17.91 16.93
N ILE A 149 11.73 -18.10 16.90
CA ILE A 149 10.98 -18.78 17.96
C ILE A 149 10.30 -19.98 17.31
N ILE A 150 10.74 -21.17 17.69
CA ILE A 150 10.35 -22.42 17.06
C ILE A 150 9.18 -23.03 17.83
N LEU A 151 8.08 -23.23 17.11
CA LEU A 151 6.91 -23.98 17.56
C LEU A 151 6.94 -25.35 16.89
N GLU A 152 7.33 -26.40 17.62
CA GLU A 152 7.16 -27.77 17.14
C GLU A 152 5.69 -28.14 17.14
N ILE A 153 5.19 -28.64 16.01
CA ILE A 153 3.76 -28.93 15.84
C ILE A 153 3.31 -29.99 16.84
N ASP A 154 4.08 -31.07 17.02
CA ASP A 154 3.76 -32.14 17.96
C ASP A 154 3.68 -31.62 19.41
N TYR A 155 4.60 -30.73 19.79
CA TYR A 155 4.59 -30.11 21.11
C TYR A 155 3.37 -29.20 21.28
N LEU A 156 3.12 -28.29 20.32
CA LEU A 156 1.97 -27.39 20.30
C LEU A 156 0.65 -28.18 20.45
N LEU A 157 0.47 -29.24 19.66
CA LEU A 157 -0.73 -30.08 19.71
C LEU A 157 -0.88 -30.87 21.02
N LYS A 158 0.23 -31.19 21.69
CA LYS A 158 0.24 -31.87 22.98
C LYS A 158 -0.15 -30.94 24.12
N VAL A 159 0.36 -29.71 24.13
CA VAL A 159 0.19 -28.77 25.26
C VAL A 159 -1.02 -27.86 25.11
N HIS A 160 -1.45 -27.56 23.89
CA HIS A 160 -2.59 -26.68 23.64
C HIS A 160 -3.88 -27.49 23.45
N THR A 161 -4.61 -27.70 24.54
CA THR A 161 -5.87 -28.46 24.55
C THR A 161 -7.04 -27.72 23.91
N GLY A 162 -7.02 -26.38 23.90
CA GLY A 162 -8.06 -25.52 23.32
C GLY A 162 -7.94 -25.21 21.81
N ILE A 163 -7.13 -25.93 21.03
CA ILE A 163 -7.02 -25.69 19.59
C ILE A 163 -8.35 -26.05 18.91
N GLN A 164 -8.82 -25.18 18.01
CA GLN A 164 -10.02 -25.47 17.22
C GLN A 164 -9.85 -26.75 16.37
N PRO A 165 -10.83 -27.68 16.34
CA PRO A 165 -10.68 -28.96 15.63
C PRO A 165 -10.34 -28.84 14.14
N SER A 166 -10.89 -27.83 13.46
CA SER A 166 -10.58 -27.53 12.06
C SER A 166 -9.12 -27.11 11.88
N PHE A 167 -8.63 -26.22 12.75
CA PHE A 167 -7.24 -25.76 12.72
C PHE A 167 -6.25 -26.86 13.14
N LYS A 168 -6.65 -27.75 14.07
CA LYS A 168 -5.85 -28.93 14.42
C LYS A 168 -5.62 -29.86 13.23
N LYS A 169 -6.66 -30.09 12.41
CA LYS A 169 -6.53 -30.86 11.16
C LYS A 169 -5.61 -30.17 10.16
N GLU A 170 -5.74 -28.85 10.04
CA GLU A 170 -4.86 -28.04 9.19
C GLU A 170 -3.39 -28.19 9.63
N LEU A 171 -3.07 -28.02 10.92
CA LEU A 171 -1.71 -28.19 11.46
C LEU A 171 -1.12 -29.57 11.20
N LEU A 172 -1.93 -30.63 11.35
CA LEU A 172 -1.49 -32.01 11.08
C LEU A 172 -1.25 -32.30 9.60
N SER A 173 -1.79 -31.46 8.69
CA SER A 173 -1.63 -31.61 7.25
C SER A 173 -0.46 -30.83 6.66
N ILE A 174 0.23 -30.02 7.46
CA ILE A 174 1.37 -29.22 6.99
C ILE A 174 2.59 -30.13 6.86
N ASP A 175 3.31 -30.02 5.74
CA ASP A 175 4.52 -30.81 5.43
C ASP A 175 5.78 -30.34 6.19
N CYS A 176 5.61 -29.63 7.31
CA CYS A 176 6.71 -29.15 8.15
C CYS A 176 6.54 -29.63 9.59
N LYS A 177 7.65 -29.85 10.28
CA LYS A 177 7.65 -30.31 11.69
C LYS A 177 7.54 -29.16 12.69
N SER A 178 7.89 -27.95 12.26
CA SER A 178 7.96 -26.78 13.12
C SER A 178 7.68 -25.50 12.37
N LEU A 179 7.17 -24.50 13.07
CA LEU A 179 6.83 -23.17 12.56
C LEU A 179 7.71 -22.11 13.23
N ASN A 180 8.11 -21.07 12.49
CA ASN A 180 8.82 -19.92 13.04
C ASN A 180 7.84 -18.78 13.36
N LEU A 181 7.60 -18.51 14.65
CA LEU A 181 6.62 -17.52 15.08
C LEU A 181 6.99 -16.07 14.68
N VAL A 182 8.28 -15.78 14.51
CA VAL A 182 8.75 -14.46 14.04
C VAL A 182 8.26 -14.19 12.62
N GLU A 183 8.40 -15.17 11.71
CA GLU A 183 7.92 -15.08 10.33
C GLU A 183 6.38 -14.99 10.26
N ILE A 184 5.68 -15.73 11.13
CA ILE A 184 4.22 -15.67 11.25
C ILE A 184 3.77 -14.26 11.61
N ILE A 185 4.40 -13.62 12.60
CA ILE A 185 4.08 -12.25 13.03
C ILE A 185 4.33 -11.27 11.88
N ASN A 186 5.52 -11.31 11.27
CA ASN A 186 5.89 -10.45 10.14
C ASN A 186 4.96 -10.61 8.92
N THR A 187 4.40 -11.80 8.71
CA THR A 187 3.45 -12.07 7.63
C THR A 187 2.01 -11.66 7.99
N SER A 188 1.65 -11.74 9.27
CA SER A 188 0.29 -11.44 9.75
C SER A 188 0.00 -9.95 9.85
N TYR A 189 0.96 -9.13 10.29
CA TYR A 189 0.74 -7.70 10.52
C TYR A 189 0.30 -6.94 9.25
N PRO A 190 0.94 -7.13 8.07
CA PRO A 190 0.48 -6.49 6.83
C PRO A 190 -0.97 -6.87 6.48
N LYS A 191 -1.38 -8.13 6.71
CA LYS A 191 -2.75 -8.59 6.46
C LYS A 191 -3.76 -7.90 7.40
N LEU A 192 -3.37 -7.64 8.66
CA LEU A 192 -4.18 -6.90 9.63
C LEU A 192 -4.27 -5.41 9.27
N GLU A 193 -3.20 -4.82 8.74
CA GLU A 193 -3.20 -3.46 8.23
C GLU A 193 -4.10 -3.32 6.99
N GLU A 194 -4.04 -4.27 6.06
CA GLU A 194 -4.97 -4.34 4.91
C GLU A 194 -6.43 -4.50 5.37
N PHE A 195 -6.68 -5.34 6.38
CA PHE A 195 -8.00 -5.47 7.00
C PHE A 195 -8.48 -4.14 7.60
N HIS A 196 -7.64 -3.46 8.38
CA HIS A 196 -7.92 -2.15 8.96
C HIS A 196 -8.29 -1.14 7.87
N GLN A 197 -7.48 -1.03 6.82
CA GLN A 197 -7.74 -0.13 5.69
C GLN A 197 -9.07 -0.48 5.03
N SER A 198 -9.34 -1.77 4.81
CA SER A 198 -10.57 -2.22 4.14
C SER A 198 -11.83 -1.91 4.93
N VAL A 199 -11.82 -2.14 6.25
CA VAL A 199 -12.95 -1.79 7.13
C VAL A 199 -13.12 -0.28 7.24
N SER A 200 -12.02 0.46 7.31
CA SER A 200 -12.06 1.93 7.37
C SER A 200 -12.60 2.54 6.08
N THR A 201 -12.21 2.00 4.91
CA THR A 201 -12.76 2.40 3.62
C THR A 201 -14.27 2.20 3.58
N LEU A 202 -14.78 1.03 4.00
CA LEU A 202 -16.24 0.81 4.07
C LEU A 202 -16.96 1.87 4.92
N LEU A 203 -16.39 2.22 6.08
CA LEU A 203 -16.99 3.20 6.98
C LEU A 203 -16.95 4.61 6.41
N ILE A 204 -15.84 4.99 5.77
CA ILE A 204 -15.69 6.30 5.14
C ILE A 204 -16.60 6.41 3.92
N GLU A 205 -16.74 5.35 3.12
CA GLU A 205 -17.68 5.27 2.00
C GLU A 205 -19.14 5.41 2.46
N GLU A 206 -19.52 4.73 3.55
CA GLU A 206 -20.86 4.87 4.15
C GLU A 206 -21.09 6.30 4.68
N GLN A 207 -20.06 6.93 5.21
CA GLN A 207 -20.08 8.31 5.68
C GLN A 207 -19.80 9.35 4.59
N ASN A 208 -19.64 8.93 3.32
CA ASN A 208 -19.13 9.77 2.23
C ASN A 208 -20.16 10.82 1.82
N SER A 209 -20.25 11.81 2.70
CA SER A 209 -21.05 13.00 2.54
C SER A 209 -20.21 14.03 1.79
N PHE A 210 -20.88 14.84 0.97
CA PHE A 210 -20.34 16.05 0.37
C PHE A 210 -19.46 16.86 1.35
N LYS A 211 -19.87 16.91 2.63
CA LYS A 211 -19.16 17.61 3.70
C LYS A 211 -17.81 16.97 4.04
N LEU A 212 -17.73 15.65 4.18
CA LEU A 212 -16.47 14.98 4.53
C LEU A 212 -15.46 15.08 3.37
N THR A 213 -15.91 14.88 2.14
CA THR A 213 -15.07 14.98 0.94
C THR A 213 -14.48 16.39 0.79
N SER A 214 -15.32 17.42 0.89
CA SER A 214 -14.90 18.81 0.75
C SER A 214 -13.97 19.25 1.89
N SER A 215 -14.28 18.88 3.14
CA SER A 215 -13.42 19.14 4.31
C SER A 215 -12.05 18.48 4.16
N THR A 216 -12.02 17.21 3.74
CA THR A 216 -10.79 16.46 3.49
C THR A 216 -9.91 17.17 2.48
N TYR A 217 -10.46 17.54 1.33
CA TYR A 217 -9.73 18.26 0.29
C TYR A 217 -9.21 19.62 0.78
N ARG A 218 -10.03 20.41 1.49
CA ARG A 218 -9.62 21.71 2.02
C ARG A 218 -8.50 21.60 3.05
N ILE A 219 -8.53 20.60 3.93
CA ILE A 219 -7.45 20.34 4.90
C ILE A 219 -6.13 19.97 4.19
N ILE A 220 -6.18 19.06 3.21
CA ILE A 220 -4.99 18.67 2.42
C ILE A 220 -4.42 19.89 1.68
N LYS A 221 -5.29 20.64 0.99
CA LYS A 221 -4.91 21.86 0.27
C LYS A 221 -4.31 22.90 1.21
N PHE A 222 -4.91 23.11 2.37
CA PHE A 222 -4.42 24.02 3.39
C PHE A 222 -3.02 23.61 3.86
N TYR A 223 -2.85 22.34 4.23
CA TYR A 223 -1.55 21.85 4.70
C TYR A 223 -0.46 22.02 3.63
N ASN A 224 -0.73 21.60 2.39
CA ASN A 224 0.22 21.69 1.29
C ASN A 224 0.58 23.13 0.91
N LYS A 225 -0.30 24.10 1.18
CA LYS A 225 -0.04 25.52 0.93
C LYS A 225 0.93 26.13 1.95
N TYR A 226 0.85 25.72 3.22
CA TYR A 226 1.55 26.40 4.32
C TYR A 226 2.72 25.61 4.93
N GLN A 227 2.88 24.33 4.58
CA GLN A 227 3.97 23.51 5.08
C GLN A 227 5.29 23.88 4.38
N GLU A 228 6.37 24.01 5.13
CA GLU A 228 7.71 24.29 4.58
C GLU A 228 8.75 23.24 4.96
N LYS A 229 8.60 22.63 6.14
CA LYS A 229 9.59 21.72 6.75
C LYS A 229 9.03 20.30 6.88
N ASN A 230 7.91 19.99 6.23
CA ASN A 230 7.16 18.75 6.43
C ASN A 230 6.80 18.52 7.92
N GLY A 231 6.55 19.60 8.67
CA GLY A 231 6.19 19.56 10.08
C GLY A 231 4.69 19.43 10.34
N VAL A 232 4.32 19.36 11.62
CA VAL A 232 2.91 19.42 12.04
C VAL A 232 2.45 20.88 12.00
N LEU A 233 1.45 21.16 11.17
CA LEU A 233 0.82 22.47 11.08
C LEU A 233 -0.32 22.61 12.09
N GLY A 234 -0.55 23.83 12.56
CA GLY A 234 -1.70 24.15 13.38
C GLY A 234 -1.99 25.65 13.47
N LEU A 235 -2.97 25.97 14.30
CA LEU A 235 -3.44 27.32 14.56
C LEU A 235 -3.26 27.68 16.02
N THR A 236 -2.96 28.95 16.28
CA THR A 236 -2.93 29.50 17.65
C THR A 236 -3.42 30.94 17.67
N SER A 237 -4.10 31.30 18.76
CA SER A 237 -4.46 32.68 19.10
C SER A 237 -3.37 33.37 19.92
N ASP A 238 -2.42 32.60 20.44
CA ASP A 238 -1.53 33.08 21.48
C ASP A 238 -0.37 33.85 20.85
N GLU A 239 0.00 34.95 21.48
CA GLU A 239 1.12 35.79 21.07
C GLU A 239 2.33 35.51 21.96
N ILE A 240 3.52 35.61 21.37
CA ILE A 240 4.77 35.51 22.12
C ILE A 240 4.96 36.81 22.90
N ASP A 241 5.17 36.70 24.21
CA ASP A 241 5.60 37.83 25.03
C ASP A 241 7.11 38.11 24.78
N ILE A 242 7.37 38.98 23.80
CA ILE A 242 8.74 39.29 23.34
C ILE A 242 9.58 39.91 24.47
N ASP A 243 8.97 40.66 25.38
CA ASP A 243 9.67 41.34 26.46
C ASP A 243 10.16 40.39 27.56
N LYS A 244 9.58 39.19 27.62
CA LYS A 244 9.96 38.15 28.59
C LYS A 244 10.79 37.03 28.00
N ILE A 245 10.87 36.90 26.67
CA ILE A 245 11.53 35.76 26.01
C ILE A 245 13.00 35.61 26.38
N ASN A 246 13.69 36.72 26.64
CA ASN A 246 15.11 36.74 27.02
C ASN A 246 15.35 36.57 28.53
N LYS A 247 14.29 36.46 29.34
CA LYS A 247 14.44 36.29 30.79
C LYS A 247 14.77 34.84 31.13
N ILE A 248 15.80 34.63 31.94
CA ILE A 248 16.17 33.32 32.45
C ILE A 248 14.96 32.69 33.15
N GLY A 249 14.62 31.46 32.77
CA GLY A 249 13.49 30.72 33.36
C GLY A 249 12.11 31.09 32.79
N TYR A 250 12.03 31.95 31.77
CA TYR A 250 10.75 32.23 31.10
C TYR A 250 10.13 30.95 30.53
N ARG A 251 8.83 30.75 30.83
CA ARG A 251 8.01 29.66 30.28
C ARG A 251 6.66 30.23 29.89
N GLN A 252 6.22 29.93 28.68
CA GLN A 252 4.89 30.24 28.18
C GLN A 252 4.23 28.98 27.67
N THR A 253 2.95 28.80 28.00
CA THR A 253 2.14 27.73 27.45
C THR A 253 1.31 28.29 26.30
N PHE A 254 1.35 27.60 25.16
CA PHE A 254 0.57 27.94 23.97
C PHE A 254 -0.57 26.94 23.79
N LYS A 255 -1.74 27.44 23.43
CA LYS A 255 -2.89 26.67 22.97
C LYS A 255 -2.77 26.48 21.46
N PHE A 256 -2.58 25.23 21.09
CA PHE A 256 -2.41 24.82 19.71
C PHE A 256 -3.62 24.00 19.26
N THR A 257 -4.13 24.32 18.07
CA THR A 257 -5.12 23.50 17.35
C THR A 257 -4.43 22.90 16.14
N GLU A 258 -4.13 21.61 16.20
CA GLU A 258 -3.47 20.89 15.11
C GLU A 258 -4.38 20.78 13.88
N ILE A 259 -3.81 20.96 12.68
CA ILE A 259 -4.47 20.62 11.42
C ILE A 259 -4.40 19.09 11.24
N PRO A 260 -5.54 18.38 11.13
CA PRO A 260 -5.56 16.92 11.09
C PRO A 260 -5.20 16.36 9.70
N TYR A 261 -4.04 16.76 9.16
CA TYR A 261 -3.59 16.40 7.81
C TYR A 261 -3.49 14.89 7.60
N LYS A 262 -2.94 14.14 8.57
CA LYS A 262 -2.83 12.68 8.49
C LYS A 262 -4.20 12.01 8.39
N LEU A 263 -5.19 12.50 9.13
CA LEU A 263 -6.57 11.99 9.07
C LEU A 263 -7.23 12.36 7.73
N ALA A 264 -6.96 13.54 7.19
CA ALA A 264 -7.46 13.94 5.88
C ALA A 264 -6.84 13.07 4.76
N CYS A 265 -5.53 12.82 4.79
CA CYS A 265 -4.89 11.90 3.85
C CYS A 265 -5.48 10.48 3.96
N PHE A 266 -5.73 10.00 5.18
CA PHE A 266 -6.40 8.72 5.41
C PHE A 266 -7.80 8.68 4.78
N ALA A 267 -8.60 9.73 4.96
CA ALA A 267 -9.92 9.86 4.34
C ALA A 267 -9.86 9.89 2.80
N ALA A 268 -8.93 10.66 2.26
CA ALA A 268 -8.71 10.77 0.81
C ALA A 268 -8.23 9.44 0.21
N LEU A 269 -7.36 8.70 0.90
CA LEU A 269 -6.92 7.36 0.49
C LEU A 269 -8.03 6.32 0.49
N CYS A 270 -9.07 6.54 1.31
CA CYS A 270 -10.27 5.71 1.36
C CYS A 270 -11.37 6.19 0.40
N SER A 271 -11.20 7.36 -0.25
CA SER A 271 -12.20 7.94 -1.15
C SER A 271 -11.71 7.86 -2.59
N SER A 272 -12.35 7.04 -3.42
CA SER A 272 -12.03 6.95 -4.85
C SER A 272 -13.28 6.95 -5.72
N MET A 273 -13.12 7.36 -6.98
CA MET A 273 -14.14 7.20 -8.01
C MET A 273 -13.62 6.29 -9.10
N ASN A 274 -14.24 5.13 -9.20
CA ASN A 274 -13.90 4.11 -10.17
C ASN A 274 -14.98 4.10 -11.23
N PHE A 275 -14.59 4.34 -12.48
CA PHE A 275 -15.50 4.25 -13.62
C PHE A 275 -15.11 3.02 -14.44
N ARG A 276 -16.13 2.26 -14.85
CA ARG A 276 -16.00 1.17 -15.83
C ARG A 276 -17.12 1.32 -16.85
N LEU A 277 -16.76 1.62 -18.09
CA LEU A 277 -17.69 1.90 -19.18
C LEU A 277 -17.41 0.94 -20.34
N VAL A 278 -18.45 0.57 -21.08
CA VAL A 278 -18.34 -0.33 -22.24
C VAL A 278 -18.85 0.39 -23.48
N GLY A 279 -18.03 0.45 -24.53
CA GLY A 279 -18.35 1.19 -25.74
C GLY A 279 -17.12 1.50 -26.60
N LYS A 280 -17.31 2.26 -27.67
CA LYS A 280 -16.22 2.70 -28.55
C LYS A 280 -15.54 3.91 -27.93
N VAL A 281 -14.25 3.81 -27.62
CA VAL A 281 -13.50 4.93 -27.03
C VAL A 281 -13.21 5.97 -28.10
N GLU A 282 -13.80 7.15 -27.92
CA GLU A 282 -13.52 8.33 -28.74
C GLU A 282 -12.12 8.87 -28.42
N LYS A 283 -11.49 9.56 -29.38
CA LYS A 283 -10.25 10.31 -29.11
C LYS A 283 -10.48 11.56 -28.28
N THR A 284 -11.70 12.10 -28.29
CA THR A 284 -12.08 13.34 -27.62
C THR A 284 -12.09 13.16 -26.10
N ILE A 285 -11.47 14.10 -25.39
CA ILE A 285 -11.43 14.14 -23.93
C ILE A 285 -12.51 15.12 -23.44
N ALA A 286 -13.41 14.63 -22.59
CA ALA A 286 -14.41 15.44 -21.90
C ALA A 286 -13.77 16.31 -20.82
N THR A 287 -14.39 17.45 -20.52
CA THR A 287 -13.95 18.35 -19.44
C THR A 287 -14.32 17.86 -18.04
N LYS A 288 -15.20 16.85 -17.95
CA LYS A 288 -15.74 16.25 -16.74
C LYS A 288 -15.22 14.81 -16.56
N PHE A 289 -15.81 14.08 -15.61
CA PHE A 289 -15.63 12.64 -15.49
C PHE A 289 -15.98 11.91 -16.79
N PRO A 290 -15.43 10.71 -17.02
CA PRO A 290 -15.79 9.94 -18.19
C PRO A 290 -17.29 9.65 -18.22
N GLU A 291 -17.85 9.62 -19.41
CA GLU A 291 -19.25 9.23 -19.63
C GLU A 291 -19.39 8.39 -20.89
N GLU A 292 -20.42 7.56 -20.91
CA GLU A 292 -20.82 6.77 -22.06
C GLU A 292 -22.15 7.34 -22.59
N LYS A 293 -22.24 7.57 -23.89
CA LYS A 293 -23.46 7.98 -24.60
C LYS A 293 -23.52 7.28 -25.94
N ASP A 294 -24.65 6.64 -26.23
CA ASP A 294 -24.96 6.01 -27.52
C ASP A 294 -23.87 5.01 -28.00
N GLY A 295 -23.28 4.27 -27.07
CA GLY A 295 -22.20 3.32 -27.30
C GLY A 295 -20.82 3.96 -27.46
N ILE A 296 -20.67 5.26 -27.23
CA ILE A 296 -19.41 6.01 -27.34
C ILE A 296 -18.94 6.44 -25.95
N ILE A 297 -17.67 6.17 -25.65
CA ILE A 297 -17.03 6.57 -24.41
C ILE A 297 -16.24 7.86 -24.64
N TYR A 298 -16.62 8.90 -23.91
CA TYR A 298 -15.87 10.15 -23.80
C TYR A 298 -14.94 10.07 -22.59
N ARG A 299 -13.62 10.09 -22.84
CA ARG A 299 -12.61 9.95 -21.78
C ARG A 299 -12.64 11.16 -20.85
N GLY A 300 -12.49 10.93 -19.55
CA GLY A 300 -12.49 12.02 -18.57
C GLY A 300 -11.20 12.84 -18.56
N ASN A 301 -11.31 14.10 -18.14
CA ASN A 301 -10.18 15.02 -17.97
C ASN A 301 -9.19 14.50 -16.91
N LYS A 302 -7.93 14.93 -16.97
CA LYS A 302 -6.93 14.63 -15.94
C LYS A 302 -7.34 15.17 -14.57
N ASN A 303 -7.96 16.35 -14.53
CA ASN A 303 -8.43 16.96 -13.29
C ASN A 303 -9.91 17.36 -13.43
N VAL A 304 -10.72 16.97 -12.44
CA VAL A 304 -12.17 17.24 -12.42
C VAL A 304 -12.55 17.84 -11.06
N LYS A 305 -13.49 18.79 -11.03
CA LYS A 305 -14.06 19.30 -9.78
C LYS A 305 -15.39 18.62 -9.49
N TYR A 306 -15.54 18.09 -8.28
CA TYR A 306 -16.76 17.45 -7.81
C TYR A 306 -16.82 17.44 -6.28
N MET A 307 -18.01 17.70 -5.72
CA MET A 307 -18.21 17.87 -4.26
C MET A 307 -17.22 18.87 -3.62
N GLU A 308 -17.00 20.02 -4.28
CA GLU A 308 -16.00 21.04 -3.88
C GLU A 308 -14.55 20.55 -3.75
N ALA A 309 -14.28 19.31 -4.13
CA ALA A 309 -12.96 18.73 -4.19
C ALA A 309 -12.45 18.70 -5.63
N SER A 310 -11.14 18.88 -5.78
CA SER A 310 -10.45 18.55 -7.03
C SER A 310 -10.07 17.08 -7.00
N TRP A 311 -10.34 16.37 -8.09
CA TRP A 311 -10.06 14.97 -8.30
C TRP A 311 -9.05 14.80 -9.42
N GLU A 312 -8.01 14.01 -9.20
CA GLU A 312 -6.95 13.71 -10.14
C GLU A 312 -7.13 12.29 -10.70
N LYS A 313 -7.09 12.15 -12.03
CA LYS A 313 -7.09 10.86 -12.70
C LYS A 313 -5.75 10.19 -12.48
N ILE A 314 -5.76 9.11 -11.72
CA ILE A 314 -4.56 8.38 -11.32
C ILE A 314 -4.20 7.31 -12.34
N CYS A 315 -5.20 6.58 -12.82
CA CYS A 315 -5.01 5.48 -13.75
C CYS A 315 -6.13 5.47 -14.79
N GLU A 316 -5.80 5.07 -16.01
CA GLU A 316 -6.78 4.70 -17.03
C GLU A 316 -6.29 3.50 -17.83
N GLN A 317 -7.21 2.60 -18.14
CA GLN A 317 -6.96 1.38 -18.89
C GLN A 317 -8.06 1.23 -19.95
N VAL A 318 -7.67 0.75 -21.13
CA VAL A 318 -8.57 0.47 -22.24
C VAL A 318 -8.32 -0.95 -22.72
N TYR A 319 -9.35 -1.79 -22.64
CA TYR A 319 -9.32 -3.18 -23.09
C TYR A 319 -10.20 -3.32 -24.33
N LYS A 320 -9.72 -3.99 -25.36
CA LYS A 320 -10.46 -4.18 -26.61
C LYS A 320 -11.24 -5.47 -26.56
N LEU A 321 -12.55 -5.38 -26.78
CA LEU A 321 -13.42 -6.54 -26.91
C LEU A 321 -13.46 -7.04 -28.36
N THR A 322 -13.85 -8.30 -28.54
CA THR A 322 -13.97 -8.97 -29.84
C THR A 322 -15.00 -8.34 -30.78
N ASN A 323 -15.96 -7.60 -30.24
CA ASN A 323 -17.05 -6.95 -30.97
C ASN A 323 -16.75 -5.48 -31.36
N ASN A 324 -15.47 -5.09 -31.47
CA ASN A 324 -15.02 -3.71 -31.73
C ASN A 324 -15.44 -2.67 -30.67
N GLN A 325 -15.99 -3.08 -29.52
CA GLN A 325 -16.14 -2.23 -28.35
C GLN A 325 -14.89 -2.29 -27.47
N ASN A 326 -14.85 -1.43 -26.45
CA ASN A 326 -13.77 -1.40 -25.48
C ASN A 326 -14.38 -1.35 -24.08
N ILE A 327 -13.64 -1.87 -23.11
CA ILE A 327 -13.85 -1.57 -21.69
C ILE A 327 -12.89 -0.43 -21.33
N TYR A 328 -13.44 0.69 -20.92
CA TYR A 328 -12.70 1.82 -20.35
C TYR A 328 -12.82 1.77 -18.83
N SER A 329 -11.69 1.56 -18.16
CA SER A 329 -11.59 1.60 -16.70
C SER A 329 -10.72 2.77 -16.28
N CYS A 330 -11.13 3.54 -15.29
CA CYS A 330 -10.27 4.58 -14.72
C CYS A 330 -10.52 4.84 -13.24
N LEU A 331 -9.47 5.32 -12.57
CA LEU A 331 -9.45 5.66 -11.15
C LEU A 331 -9.21 7.17 -10.98
N TYR A 332 -10.07 7.81 -10.19
CA TYR A 332 -9.87 9.17 -9.69
C TYR A 332 -9.73 9.18 -8.17
N MET A 333 -8.82 10.02 -7.66
CA MET A 333 -8.55 10.24 -6.24
C MET A 333 -8.63 11.73 -5.90
N ILE A 334 -8.87 12.08 -4.64
CA ILE A 334 -8.80 13.48 -4.19
C ILE A 334 -7.38 14.04 -4.40
N ALA A 335 -7.30 15.24 -4.97
CA ALA A 335 -6.04 15.90 -5.30
C ALA A 335 -5.27 16.35 -4.05
N GLY A 336 -3.93 16.23 -4.11
CA GLY A 336 -3.01 16.73 -3.08
C GLY A 336 -2.36 15.67 -2.21
N LEU A 337 -2.56 14.38 -2.53
CA LEU A 337 -1.82 13.28 -1.91
C LEU A 337 -0.38 13.19 -2.43
N SER A 338 0.44 12.38 -1.75
CA SER A 338 1.81 12.09 -2.17
C SER A 338 1.85 11.28 -3.48
N ARG A 339 2.97 11.36 -4.22
CA ARG A 339 3.14 10.56 -5.45
C ARG A 339 3.19 9.08 -5.13
N GLU A 340 3.78 8.72 -4.00
CA GLU A 340 3.88 7.36 -3.48
C GLU A 340 2.48 6.78 -3.22
N ASP A 341 1.59 7.57 -2.62
CA ASP A 341 0.19 7.18 -2.38
C ASP A 341 -0.58 6.95 -3.67
N TYR A 342 -0.45 7.85 -4.64
CA TYR A 342 -1.08 7.67 -5.95
C TYR A 342 -0.56 6.44 -6.67
N LYS A 343 0.76 6.22 -6.69
CA LYS A 343 1.37 5.05 -7.32
C LYS A 343 0.91 3.75 -6.67
N ARG A 344 0.79 3.73 -5.34
CA ARG A 344 0.24 2.58 -4.61
C ARG A 344 -1.20 2.29 -5.03
N LYS A 345 -2.05 3.32 -5.10
CA LYS A 345 -3.46 3.18 -5.51
C LYS A 345 -3.63 2.79 -6.98
N GLU A 346 -2.76 3.29 -7.85
CA GLU A 346 -2.67 2.84 -9.25
C GLU A 346 -2.43 1.33 -9.34
N LEU A 347 -1.40 0.82 -8.65
CA LEU A 347 -1.07 -0.61 -8.66
C LEU A 347 -2.19 -1.48 -8.06
N GLU A 348 -2.80 -1.04 -6.95
CA GLU A 348 -3.96 -1.71 -6.36
C GLU A 348 -5.13 -1.80 -7.35
N PHE A 349 -5.39 -0.73 -8.09
CA PHE A 349 -6.47 -0.66 -9.07
C PHE A 349 -6.21 -1.57 -10.27
N ILE A 350 -5.03 -1.48 -10.88
CA ILE A 350 -4.64 -2.32 -12.03
C ILE A 350 -4.82 -3.80 -11.68
N LYS A 351 -4.30 -4.23 -10.53
CA LYS A 351 -4.40 -5.63 -10.08
C LYS A 351 -5.85 -6.08 -9.92
N LYS A 352 -6.72 -5.22 -9.36
CA LYS A 352 -8.15 -5.52 -9.17
C LYS A 352 -8.91 -5.55 -10.49
N GLU A 353 -8.68 -4.59 -11.38
CA GLU A 353 -9.31 -4.56 -12.70
C GLU A 353 -8.92 -5.78 -13.53
N ASP A 354 -7.62 -6.11 -13.63
CA ASP A 354 -7.16 -7.27 -14.39
C ASP A 354 -7.77 -8.59 -13.86
N SER A 355 -7.86 -8.74 -12.54
CA SER A 355 -8.52 -9.89 -11.91
C SER A 355 -10.02 -9.94 -12.21
N PHE A 356 -10.70 -8.79 -12.22
CA PHE A 356 -12.12 -8.71 -12.52
C PHE A 356 -12.40 -9.06 -13.99
N LEU A 357 -11.66 -8.46 -14.91
CA LEU A 357 -11.83 -8.63 -16.35
C LEU A 357 -11.55 -10.07 -16.80
N SER A 358 -10.52 -10.69 -16.24
CA SER A 358 -10.22 -12.10 -16.50
C SER A 358 -11.30 -13.07 -16.05
N THR A 359 -11.97 -12.76 -14.94
CA THR A 359 -13.06 -13.60 -14.43
C THR A 359 -14.36 -13.42 -15.23
N HIS A 360 -14.67 -12.20 -15.67
CA HIS A 360 -15.99 -11.86 -16.23
C HIS A 360 -16.04 -11.81 -17.77
N PHE A 361 -14.91 -11.57 -18.43
CA PHE A 361 -14.86 -11.43 -19.89
C PHE A 361 -14.01 -12.51 -20.57
N ASN A 362 -13.51 -13.52 -19.83
CA ASN A 362 -12.52 -14.50 -20.32
C ASN A 362 -11.27 -13.86 -20.94
N GLU A 363 -11.04 -12.57 -20.71
CA GLU A 363 -9.86 -11.86 -21.16
C GLU A 363 -8.75 -12.08 -20.14
N LYS A 364 -7.92 -13.10 -20.38
CA LYS A 364 -6.83 -13.45 -19.48
C LYS A 364 -5.91 -12.24 -19.24
N PRO A 365 -5.43 -12.03 -18.00
CA PRO A 365 -4.37 -11.08 -17.75
C PRO A 365 -3.18 -11.50 -18.59
N LEU A 366 -2.51 -10.51 -19.15
CA LEU A 366 -1.43 -10.66 -20.11
C LEU A 366 -0.14 -11.07 -19.37
N ASN A 367 -0.15 -12.21 -18.66
CA ASN A 367 0.99 -12.73 -17.88
C ASN A 367 1.12 -14.25 -17.82
N SER A 368 0.38 -15.02 -18.63
CA SER A 368 0.86 -16.35 -19.05
C SER A 368 1.39 -16.23 -20.47
N VAL A 369 2.71 -16.17 -20.61
CA VAL A 369 3.34 -16.18 -21.94
C VAL A 369 2.97 -17.51 -22.60
N SER A 370 2.16 -17.45 -23.67
CA SER A 370 1.80 -18.65 -24.44
C SER A 370 3.08 -19.28 -24.96
N HIS A 371 3.16 -20.61 -24.98
CA HIS A 371 4.33 -21.31 -25.52
C HIS A 371 4.61 -20.94 -26.98
N GLU A 372 3.56 -20.55 -27.70
CA GLU A 372 3.62 -20.13 -29.10
C GLU A 372 3.86 -18.61 -29.26
N SER A 373 3.95 -17.83 -28.18
CA SER A 373 4.26 -16.40 -28.27
C SER A 373 5.68 -16.18 -28.79
N GLU A 374 5.85 -15.20 -29.67
CA GLU A 374 7.17 -14.81 -30.15
C GLU A 374 7.89 -13.92 -29.14
N VAL A 375 9.19 -14.14 -29.00
CA VAL A 375 10.09 -13.38 -28.14
C VAL A 375 11.36 -13.03 -28.90
N MET A 376 11.84 -11.82 -28.65
CA MET A 376 13.13 -11.33 -29.11
C MET A 376 13.98 -10.91 -27.92
N ILE A 377 15.24 -11.35 -27.87
CA ILE A 377 16.21 -10.90 -26.87
C ILE A 377 17.35 -10.22 -27.61
N VAL A 378 17.59 -8.96 -27.27
CA VAL A 378 18.59 -8.10 -27.87
C VAL A 378 19.58 -7.67 -26.79
N TYR A 379 20.87 -7.86 -27.02
CA TYR A 379 21.94 -7.53 -26.09
C TYR A 379 22.67 -6.25 -26.51
N PHE A 380 23.13 -5.48 -25.52
CA PHE A 380 23.98 -4.32 -25.73
C PHE A 380 25.13 -4.29 -24.71
N HIS A 381 26.29 -3.81 -25.15
CA HIS A 381 27.54 -3.95 -24.41
C HIS A 381 27.82 -2.81 -23.42
N ASP A 382 27.39 -1.57 -23.72
CA ASP A 382 27.75 -0.37 -22.94
C ASP A 382 26.57 0.60 -22.76
N GLU A 383 26.70 1.58 -21.85
CA GLU A 383 25.65 2.58 -21.62
C GLU A 383 25.40 3.51 -22.82
N ALA A 384 26.36 3.63 -23.74
CA ALA A 384 26.20 4.44 -24.95
C ALA A 384 25.35 3.75 -26.02
N VAL A 385 25.08 2.45 -25.86
CA VAL A 385 24.32 1.60 -26.78
C VAL A 385 24.85 1.80 -28.21
N LYS A 386 26.15 1.55 -28.39
CA LYS A 386 26.81 1.72 -29.70
C LYS A 386 26.34 0.69 -30.71
N ASP A 387 26.08 -0.52 -30.23
CA ASP A 387 25.75 -1.72 -30.98
C ASP A 387 24.65 -2.52 -30.27
N LEU A 388 23.79 -3.15 -31.07
CA LEU A 388 22.73 -4.05 -30.62
C LEU A 388 22.94 -5.40 -31.29
N GLU A 389 23.01 -6.45 -30.49
CA GLU A 389 23.19 -7.83 -30.95
C GLU A 389 21.91 -8.63 -30.71
N LEU A 390 21.42 -9.33 -31.73
CA LEU A 390 20.26 -10.19 -31.59
C LEU A 390 20.69 -11.56 -31.02
N ILE A 391 20.40 -11.79 -29.73
CA ILE A 391 20.73 -13.04 -29.05
C ILE A 391 19.70 -14.13 -29.35
N TYR A 392 18.43 -13.75 -29.46
CA TYR A 392 17.37 -14.72 -29.70
C TYR A 392 16.19 -14.09 -30.44
N ASN A 393 15.61 -14.84 -31.38
CA ASN A 393 14.39 -14.50 -32.07
C ASN A 393 13.60 -15.77 -32.42
N GLY A 394 12.48 -16.01 -31.75
CA GLY A 394 11.71 -17.23 -31.94
C GLY A 394 10.57 -17.35 -30.93
N THR A 395 10.02 -18.55 -30.78
CA THR A 395 8.91 -18.78 -29.83
C THR A 395 9.42 -19.06 -28.42
N VAL A 396 8.57 -18.80 -27.44
CA VAL A 396 8.83 -19.05 -26.02
C VAL A 396 9.14 -20.52 -25.74
N LYS A 397 8.46 -21.43 -26.45
CA LYS A 397 8.72 -22.87 -26.40
C LYS A 397 10.18 -23.19 -26.73
N ASN A 398 10.71 -22.61 -27.81
CA ASN A 398 12.08 -22.86 -28.24
C ASN A 398 13.07 -22.16 -27.30
N LEU A 399 12.77 -20.93 -26.86
CA LEU A 399 13.58 -20.19 -25.88
C LEU A 399 13.78 -20.98 -24.57
N ARG A 400 12.71 -21.60 -24.06
CA ARG A 400 12.76 -22.46 -22.86
C ARG A 400 13.60 -23.71 -23.10
N LYS A 401 13.45 -24.35 -24.25
CA LYS A 401 14.19 -25.56 -24.60
C LYS A 401 15.69 -25.28 -24.73
N ASP A 402 16.04 -24.17 -25.36
CA ASP A 402 17.41 -23.94 -25.87
C ASP A 402 18.26 -23.06 -24.94
N HIS A 403 17.66 -22.23 -24.06
CA HIS A 403 18.42 -21.24 -23.29
C HIS A 403 18.08 -21.13 -21.78
N PHE A 404 16.82 -21.31 -21.35
CA PHE A 404 16.40 -20.94 -19.97
C PHE A 404 15.65 -22.02 -19.18
N GLY A 405 15.37 -23.19 -19.75
CA GLY A 405 14.64 -24.27 -19.09
C GLY A 405 13.13 -24.03 -18.98
N ASN A 406 12.42 -24.99 -18.37
CA ASN A 406 10.95 -25.01 -18.29
C ASN A 406 10.35 -23.99 -17.31
N ASP A 407 11.15 -23.42 -16.41
CA ASP A 407 10.69 -22.50 -15.35
C ASP A 407 10.61 -21.03 -15.78
N TRP A 408 11.05 -20.70 -17.00
CA TRP A 408 11.05 -19.33 -17.51
C TRP A 408 9.64 -18.85 -17.87
N ASN A 409 9.09 -17.86 -17.16
CA ASN A 409 7.75 -17.28 -17.42
C ASN A 409 7.79 -15.84 -17.98
N GLY A 410 8.90 -15.44 -18.59
CA GLY A 410 9.15 -14.06 -18.99
C GLY A 410 10.12 -13.35 -18.04
N PHE A 411 10.59 -12.17 -18.45
CA PHE A 411 11.36 -11.29 -17.58
C PHE A 411 10.59 -9.97 -17.33
N GLY A 412 10.72 -9.45 -16.11
CA GLY A 412 10.36 -8.09 -15.72
C GLY A 412 11.48 -7.10 -16.01
N LEU A 413 11.15 -5.80 -15.97
CA LEU A 413 12.16 -4.76 -15.99
C LEU A 413 13.02 -4.85 -14.73
N GLY A 414 14.34 -4.90 -14.92
CA GLY A 414 15.31 -4.96 -13.84
C GLY A 414 15.66 -6.37 -13.37
N ASP A 415 14.96 -7.41 -13.84
CA ASP A 415 15.31 -8.80 -13.57
C ASP A 415 16.71 -9.10 -14.07
N SER A 416 17.44 -9.95 -13.32
CA SER A 416 18.80 -10.37 -13.65
C SER A 416 18.90 -11.88 -13.74
N PHE A 417 19.64 -12.37 -14.72
CA PHE A 417 19.83 -13.79 -14.97
C PHE A 417 21.20 -14.05 -15.60
N GLN A 418 21.58 -15.33 -15.72
CA GLN A 418 22.84 -15.72 -16.36
C GLN A 418 22.63 -15.97 -17.85
N LEU A 419 23.53 -15.42 -18.67
CA LEU A 419 23.62 -15.67 -20.11
C LEU A 419 25.10 -15.91 -20.45
N ASN A 420 25.46 -17.12 -20.87
CA ASN A 420 26.85 -17.51 -21.22
C ASN A 420 27.90 -17.03 -20.20
N ASP A 421 27.73 -17.41 -18.93
CA ASP A 421 28.59 -17.04 -17.78
C ASP A 421 28.64 -15.55 -17.40
N GLN A 422 27.79 -14.73 -18.02
CA GLN A 422 27.66 -13.31 -17.69
C GLN A 422 26.31 -13.02 -17.04
N LYS A 423 26.34 -12.35 -15.88
CA LYS A 423 25.12 -11.87 -15.23
C LYS A 423 24.59 -10.65 -15.97
N VAL A 424 23.48 -10.84 -16.69
CA VAL A 424 22.79 -9.81 -17.46
C VAL A 424 21.53 -9.32 -16.74
N ARG A 425 21.06 -8.14 -17.13
CA ARG A 425 19.86 -7.50 -16.58
C ARG A 425 18.96 -6.99 -17.70
N VAL A 426 17.65 -7.04 -17.51
CA VAL A 426 16.68 -6.43 -18.43
C VAL A 426 16.58 -4.92 -18.17
N TYR A 427 16.93 -4.12 -19.17
CA TYR A 427 16.89 -2.66 -19.09
C TYR A 427 15.70 -2.05 -19.80
N SER A 428 15.18 -2.71 -20.85
CA SER A 428 13.95 -2.30 -21.51
C SER A 428 13.16 -3.53 -21.96
N LYS A 429 11.84 -3.42 -21.88
CA LYS A 429 10.90 -4.41 -22.38
C LYS A 429 9.88 -3.67 -23.22
N THR A 430 9.71 -4.10 -24.46
CA THR A 430 8.71 -3.55 -25.36
C THR A 430 7.88 -4.69 -25.93
N ARG A 431 6.62 -4.42 -26.28
CA ARG A 431 5.74 -5.39 -26.91
C ARG A 431 5.21 -4.84 -28.22
N SER A 432 5.41 -5.58 -29.30
CA SER A 432 4.79 -5.26 -30.59
C SER A 432 3.30 -5.56 -30.52
N ILE A 433 2.45 -4.54 -30.68
CA ILE A 433 0.98 -4.70 -30.65
C ILE A 433 0.50 -5.46 -31.89
N SER A 434 1.21 -5.36 -33.03
CA SER A 434 0.84 -6.01 -34.29
C SER A 434 1.28 -7.47 -34.38
N GLU A 435 2.39 -7.85 -33.73
CA GLU A 435 3.02 -9.17 -33.89
C GLU A 435 2.92 -10.06 -32.65
N VAL A 436 2.33 -9.56 -31.55
CA VAL A 436 2.27 -10.29 -30.26
C VAL A 436 3.67 -10.78 -29.84
N LYS A 437 4.68 -9.93 -30.06
CA LYS A 437 6.09 -10.26 -29.84
C LYS A 437 6.66 -9.42 -28.70
N ASP A 438 7.07 -10.08 -27.62
CA ASP A 438 7.77 -9.43 -26.52
C ASP A 438 9.26 -9.28 -26.86
N ARG A 439 9.81 -8.09 -26.64
CA ARG A 439 11.21 -7.75 -26.94
C ARG A 439 11.91 -7.30 -25.68
N TYR A 440 13.00 -7.97 -25.35
CA TYR A 440 13.82 -7.72 -24.17
C TYR A 440 15.15 -7.15 -24.61
N PHE A 441 15.47 -5.95 -24.13
CA PHE A 441 16.80 -5.36 -24.26
C PHE A 441 17.57 -5.59 -22.98
N ILE A 442 18.63 -6.38 -23.08
CA ILE A 442 19.44 -6.85 -21.98
C ILE A 442 20.87 -6.33 -22.12
N GLY A 443 21.56 -6.16 -21.00
CA GLY A 443 22.96 -5.79 -20.97
C GLY A 443 23.63 -6.31 -19.70
N PRO A 444 24.95 -6.13 -19.54
CA PRO A 444 25.64 -6.47 -18.31
C PRO A 444 24.94 -5.86 -17.08
N SER A 445 24.78 -6.65 -16.01
CA SER A 445 24.08 -6.19 -14.80
C SER A 445 24.81 -5.06 -14.04
N HIS A 446 26.09 -4.83 -14.34
CA HIS A 446 26.91 -3.78 -13.74
C HIS A 446 26.77 -2.41 -14.44
N LEU A 447 26.09 -2.31 -15.59
CA LEU A 447 25.87 -1.04 -16.26
C LEU A 447 25.02 -0.11 -15.39
N ASN A 448 25.30 1.19 -15.44
CA ASN A 448 24.51 2.17 -14.69
C ASN A 448 23.19 2.47 -15.43
N PRO A 449 22.02 2.11 -14.88
CA PRO A 449 20.74 2.30 -15.57
C PRO A 449 20.48 3.76 -15.97
N ASN A 450 20.91 4.71 -15.14
CA ASN A 450 20.66 6.14 -15.37
C ASN A 450 21.53 6.75 -16.48
N LYS A 451 22.55 6.03 -16.96
CA LYS A 451 23.45 6.49 -18.02
C LYS A 451 23.14 5.85 -19.37
N ILE A 452 22.23 4.87 -19.42
CA ILE A 452 21.90 4.16 -20.65
C ILE A 452 21.18 5.07 -21.63
N ASN A 453 21.63 5.06 -22.88
CA ASN A 453 20.96 5.78 -23.97
C ASN A 453 19.72 5.02 -24.47
N TYR A 454 18.64 5.07 -23.69
CA TYR A 454 17.38 4.37 -23.99
C TYR A 454 16.76 4.69 -25.36
N LYS A 455 17.07 5.86 -25.94
CA LYS A 455 16.58 6.25 -27.28
C LYS A 455 17.13 5.36 -28.39
N LYS A 456 18.27 4.69 -28.15
CA LYS A 456 18.90 3.78 -29.11
C LYS A 456 18.43 2.33 -28.99
N LEU A 457 17.74 1.97 -27.91
CA LEU A 457 17.16 0.63 -27.71
C LEU A 457 15.89 0.45 -28.57
N ASP A 458 16.07 0.44 -29.88
CA ASP A 458 15.04 0.25 -30.90
C ASP A 458 15.51 -0.84 -31.86
N ILE A 459 14.59 -1.72 -32.26
CA ILE A 459 14.84 -2.77 -33.26
C ILE A 459 15.34 -2.23 -34.60
N LYS A 460 15.01 -0.97 -34.95
CA LYS A 460 15.53 -0.32 -36.17
C LYS A 460 17.05 -0.09 -36.15
N ASN A 461 17.67 -0.21 -34.98
CA ASN A 461 19.11 -0.01 -34.78
C ASN A 461 19.85 -1.34 -34.58
N ILE A 462 19.19 -2.49 -34.82
CA ILE A 462 19.85 -3.79 -34.86
C ILE A 462 20.56 -3.90 -36.21
N ASN A 463 21.86 -4.20 -36.17
CA ASN A 463 22.65 -4.48 -37.37
C ASN A 463 22.50 -5.94 -37.80
#